data_AF-A0A1G7EGY6-F1
#
_entry.id   AF-A0A1G7EGY6-F1
#
_cell.length_a   1.000
_cell.length_b   1.000
_cell.length_c   1.000
_cell.angle_alpha   90.00
_cell.angle_beta   90.00
_cell.angle_gamma   90.00
#
_symmetry.space_group_name_H-M   'P 1'
#
loop_
_entity.id
_entity.type
_entity.pdbx_description
1 polymer ?
#
loop_
_entity_poly.entity_id
_entity_poly.type
_entity_poly.pdbx_seq_one_letter_code
_entity_poly.pdbx_strand_id
1 'polypeptide(L)' 'MRIFPDAGDGYRLYDPLFERELGRILFDAADNWIYDGELLTIEEQEELAGAITVTRKKWTNYSKTYEEEH' A
#
# COMPACT_ATOMS: atom_id res chain seq x y z
N MET A 1 -8.04 -7.31 -5.39
CA MET A 1 -6.67 -7.05 -5.95
C MET A 1 -5.60 -7.60 -4.99
N ARG A 2 -4.32 -7.75 -5.38
CA ARG A 2 -3.22 -8.04 -4.43
C ARG A 2 -2.26 -6.88 -4.31
N ILE A 3 -1.84 -6.58 -3.07
CA ILE A 3 -0.96 -5.47 -2.74
C ILE A 3 0.29 -6.03 -2.04
N PHE A 4 1.46 -5.68 -2.55
CA PHE A 4 2.74 -6.14 -2.05
C PHE A 4 3.61 -4.94 -1.66
N PRO A 5 4.42 -5.02 -0.58
CA PRO A 5 5.46 -4.02 -0.36
C PRO A 5 6.44 -4.05 -1.53
N ASP A 6 6.79 -2.88 -2.05
CA ASP A 6 7.84 -2.74 -3.05
C ASP A 6 9.22 -2.71 -2.36
N ALA A 7 10.30 -2.88 -3.12
CA ALA A 7 11.67 -2.81 -2.62
C ALA A 7 12.09 -1.40 -2.15
N GLY A 8 11.27 -0.38 -2.39
CA GLY A 8 11.40 0.98 -1.85
C GLY A 8 10.24 1.34 -0.90
N ASP A 9 9.99 2.63 -0.70
CA ASP A 9 8.94 3.11 0.22
C ASP A 9 7.49 2.97 -0.33
N GLY A 10 7.22 2.01 -1.23
CA GLY A 10 5.96 1.91 -1.97
C GLY A 10 5.23 0.57 -1.87
N TYR A 11 4.12 0.45 -2.59
CA TYR A 11 3.35 -0.79 -2.72
C TYR A 11 3.09 -1.11 -4.19
N ARG A 12 3.30 -2.36 -4.62
CA ARG A 12 2.92 -2.85 -5.95
C ARG A 12 1.51 -3.44 -5.94
N LEU A 13 0.78 -3.18 -7.01
CA LEU A 13 -0.58 -3.66 -7.21
C LEU A 13 -0.57 -4.69 -8.34
N TYR A 14 -1.09 -5.88 -8.05
CA TYR A 14 -1.13 -7.00 -8.99
C TYR A 14 -2.55 -7.54 -9.10
N ASP A 15 -2.95 -7.80 -10.33
CA ASP A 15 -4.19 -8.48 -10.66
C ASP A 15 -3.91 -9.97 -10.94
N PRO A 16 -4.25 -10.87 -10.00
CA PRO A 16 -4.04 -12.30 -10.20
C PRO A 16 -5.04 -12.93 -11.18
N LEU A 17 -6.16 -12.28 -11.50
CA LEU A 17 -7.14 -12.82 -12.44
C LEU A 17 -6.65 -12.70 -13.89
N PHE A 18 -5.99 -11.59 -14.20
CA PHE A 18 -5.43 -11.31 -15.53
C PHE A 18 -3.90 -11.44 -15.58
N GLU A 19 -3.29 -11.92 -14.50
CA GLU A 19 -1.84 -12.10 -14.32
C GLU A 19 -1.00 -10.88 -14.76
N ARG A 20 -1.41 -9.68 -14.33
CA ARG A 20 -0.79 -8.42 -14.75
C ARG A 20 -0.50 -7.47 -13.60
N GLU A 21 0.57 -6.67 -13.73
CA GLU A 21 0.80 -5.53 -12.85
C GLU A 21 -0.17 -4.40 -13.19
N LEU A 22 -0.86 -3.88 -12.18
CA LEU A 22 -1.76 -2.72 -12.32
C LEU A 22 -0.98 -1.41 -12.12
N GLY A 23 0.16 -1.47 -11.43
CA GLY A 23 1.01 -0.32 -11.14
C GLY A 23 1.48 -0.32 -9.69
N ARG A 24 1.82 0.85 -9.17
CA ARG A 24 2.37 1.01 -7.82
C ARG A 24 1.89 2.28 -7.14
N ILE A 25 1.80 2.20 -5.82
CA ILE A 25 1.66 3.35 -4.92
C ILE A 25 3.06 3.75 -4.46
N LEU A 26 3.38 5.02 -4.69
CA LEU A 26 4.56 5.71 -4.21
C LEU A 26 4.13 6.80 -3.22
N PHE A 27 5.08 7.32 -2.47
CA PHE A 27 4.85 8.40 -1.52
C PHE A 27 5.78 9.56 -1.87
N ASP A 28 5.25 10.78 -1.84
CA ASP A 28 6.09 11.97 -1.94
C ASP A 28 6.74 12.31 -0.59
N ALA A 29 7.58 13.35 -0.58
CA ALA A 29 8.25 13.81 0.65
C ALA A 29 7.28 14.33 1.73
N ALA A 30 6.03 14.62 1.37
CA ALA A 30 4.96 15.01 2.28
C ALA A 30 4.02 13.84 2.61
N ASP A 31 4.40 12.60 2.25
CA ASP A 31 3.68 11.36 2.50
C ASP A 31 2.30 11.27 1.79
N ASN A 32 2.10 12.06 0.74
CA ASN A 32 0.94 11.92 -0.13
C ASN A 32 1.10 10.73 -1.07
N TRP A 33 -0.02 10.06 -1.36
CA TRP A 33 -0.01 8.88 -2.22
C TRP A 33 0.02 9.31 -3.68
N ILE A 34 0.97 8.76 -4.42
CA ILE A 34 1.07 8.89 -5.87
C ILE A 34 0.85 7.50 -6.46
N TYR A 35 -0.17 7.39 -7.32
CA TYR A 35 -0.43 6.15 -8.03
C TYR A 35 0.10 6.24 -9.47
N ASP A 36 1.02 5.35 -9.81
CA ASP A 36 1.74 5.27 -11.09
C ASP A 36 1.33 3.95 -11.79
N GLY A 37 0.11 3.94 -12.37
CA GLY A 37 -0.52 2.73 -12.87
C GLY A 37 -1.77 2.97 -13.73
N GLU A 38 -2.45 1.88 -14.09
CA GLU A 38 -3.71 1.93 -14.83
C GLU A 38 -4.84 2.52 -13.99
N LEU A 39 -5.73 3.31 -14.59
CA LEU A 39 -6.84 3.93 -13.87
C LEU A 39 -7.68 2.88 -13.11
N LEU A 40 -7.62 2.92 -11.78
CA LEU A 40 -8.43 2.07 -10.91
C LEU A 40 -9.88 2.55 -10.87
N THR A 41 -10.79 1.59 -10.81
CA THR A 41 -12.20 1.83 -10.48
C THR A 41 -12.34 2.36 -9.05
N ILE A 42 -13.48 2.97 -8.73
CA ILE A 42 -13.76 3.50 -7.39
C ILE A 42 -13.66 2.39 -6.34
N GLU A 43 -14.19 1.20 -6.63
CA GLU A 43 -14.14 0.05 -5.72
C GLU A 43 -12.69 -0.40 -5.44
N GLU A 44 -11.84 -0.43 -6.47
CA GLU A 44 -10.42 -0.78 -6.32
C GLU A 44 -9.65 0.29 -5.53
N GLN A 45 -10.00 1.57 -5.69
CA GLN A 45 -9.41 2.66 -4.90
C GLN A 45 -9.78 2.54 -3.41
N GLU A 46 -11.05 2.19 -3.10
CA GLU A 46 -11.50 1.97 -1.72
C GLU A 46 -10.82 0.74 -1.09
N GLU A 47 -10.71 -0.36 -1.83
CA GLU A 47 -10.00 -1.58 -1.39
C GLU A 47 -8.53 -1.26 -1.09
N LEU A 48 -7.86 -0.54 -1.99
CA LEU A 48 -6.46 -0.10 -1.84
C LEU A 48 -6.28 0.79 -0.62
N ALA A 49 -7.15 1.78 -0.45
CA ALA A 49 -7.12 2.71 0.68
C ALA A 49 -7.29 1.97 2.01
N GLY A 50 -8.25 1.05 2.08
CA GLY A 50 -8.47 0.20 3.25
C GLY A 50 -7.25 -0.65 3.58
N ALA A 51 -6.68 -1.33 2.58
CA ALA A 51 -5.55 -2.23 2.77
C ALA A 51 -4.27 -1.51 3.24
N ILE A 52 -3.92 -0.37 2.61
CA ILE A 52 -2.74 0.42 3.00
C ILE A 52 -2.93 1.01 4.40
N THR A 53 -4.12 1.53 4.71
CA THR A 53 -4.43 2.11 6.03
C THR A 53 -4.30 1.09 7.15
N VAL A 54 -4.84 -0.13 6.95
CA VAL A 54 -4.72 -1.22 7.93
C VAL A 54 -3.27 -1.67 8.08
N THR A 55 -2.55 -1.81 6.97
CA THR A 55 -1.15 -2.23 6.96
C THR A 55 -0.30 -1.22 7.75
N ARG A 56 -0.43 0.07 7.48
CA ARG A 56 0.32 1.12 8.15
C ARG A 56 0.03 1.23 9.65
N LYS A 57 -1.23 1.03 10.06
CA LYS A 57 -1.61 0.95 11.48
C LYS A 57 -0.94 -0.24 12.18
N LYS A 58 -0.86 -1.40 11.52
CA LYS A 58 -0.17 -2.57 12.10
C LYS A 58 1.31 -2.25 12.34
N TRP A 59 2.02 -1.73 11.33
CA TRP A 59 3.44 -1.38 11.48
C TRP A 59 3.69 -0.36 12.59
N THR A 60 2.85 0.69 12.67
CA THR A 60 2.94 1.72 13.74
C THR A 60 2.74 1.12 15.14
N ASN A 61 1.79 0.19 15.29
CA ASN A 61 1.52 -0.45 16.57
C ASN A 61 2.65 -1.42 16.98
N TYR A 62 3.24 -2.14 16.03
CA TYR A 62 4.40 -2.98 16.29
C TYR A 62 5.59 -2.14 16.76
N SER A 63 5.91 -1.03 16.08
CA SER A 63 7.02 -0.15 16.49
C SER A 63 6.86 0.39 17.91
N LYS A 64 5.64 0.79 18.31
CA LYS A 64 5.36 1.24 19.68
C LYS A 64 5.54 0.15 20.74
N THR A 65 5.13 -1.09 20.44
CA THR A 65 5.31 -2.19 21.40
C THR A 65 6.77 -2.55 21.60
N TYR A 66 7.61 -2.43 20.56
CA TYR A 66 9.06 -2.61 20.70
C TYR A 66 9.76 -1.49 21.49
N GLU A 67 9.27 -0.25 21.44
CA GLU A 67 9.81 0.86 22.23
C GLU A 67 9.34 0.85 23.69
N GLU A 68 8.18 0.27 23.99
CA GLU A 68 7.65 0.18 25.37
C GLU A 68 8.24 -1.02 26.14
N GLU A 69 8.80 -2.02 25.45
CA GLU A 69 9.43 -3.21 26.06
C GLU A 69 10.97 -3.08 26.24
N HIS A 70 11.57 -1.92 25.94
CA HIS A 70 13.02 -1.65 26.08
C HIS A 70 13.32 -0.28 26.69
#